data_AF-A0A5C7M519-F1
#
_entry.id   AF-A0A5C7M519-F1
#
_cell.length_a   1.000
_cell.length_b   1.000
_cell.length_c   1.000
_cell.angle_alpha   90.00
_cell.angle_beta   90.00
_cell.angle_gamma   90.00
#
_symmetry.space_group_name_H-M   'P 1'
#
loop_
_entity.id
_entity.type
_entity.pdbx_description
1 polymer ?
#
loop_
_entity_poly.entity_id
_entity_poly.type
_entity_poly.pdbx_seq_one_letter_code
_entity_poly.pdbx_strand_id
1 'polypeptide(L)'
;MCVVSMIVDHYWDKWLPYRPEPPYRLPSWPDPNPLPQYPLPHQVPSKLPSPEEIAEFHELLRKAREYDKRNNEPPCESEEKKKRLKDLADELGVKISFD
;
A
#
# COMPACT_ATOMS: atom_id res chain seq x y z
N MET A 1 -17.49 9.07 -7.41
CA MET A 1 -16.22 8.51 -6.90
C MET A 1 -15.21 8.83 -7.97
N CYS A 2 -14.24 9.68 -7.66
CA CYS A 2 -13.27 10.26 -8.60
C CYS A 2 -12.18 9.24 -8.92
N VAL A 3 -11.61 9.34 -10.12
CA VAL A 3 -10.62 8.38 -10.60
C VAL A 3 -9.37 8.40 -9.72
N VAL A 4 -8.99 9.58 -9.20
CA VAL A 4 -7.87 9.70 -8.24
C VAL A 4 -8.08 8.81 -7.01
N SER A 5 -9.30 8.72 -6.45
CA SER A 5 -9.55 7.82 -5.31
C SER A 5 -9.35 6.36 -5.68
N MET A 6 -9.74 5.94 -6.88
CA MET A 6 -9.56 4.55 -7.32
C MET A 6 -8.08 4.20 -7.47
N ILE A 7 -7.27 5.15 -7.94
CA ILE A 7 -5.82 4.97 -8.10
C ILE A 7 -5.18 4.81 -6.72
N VAL A 8 -5.53 5.67 -5.76
CA VAL A 8 -5.00 5.60 -4.39
C VAL A 8 -5.37 4.27 -3.72
N ASP A 9 -6.62 3.83 -3.84
CA ASP A 9 -7.06 2.53 -3.29
C ASP A 9 -6.32 1.36 -3.96
N HIS A 10 -6.18 1.39 -5.29
CA HIS A 10 -5.46 0.35 -6.02
C HIS A 10 -4.00 0.20 -5.57
N TYR A 11 -3.28 1.32 -5.42
CA TYR A 11 -1.88 1.29 -5.01
C TYR A 11 -1.69 0.97 -3.53
N TRP A 12 -2.67 1.31 -2.68
CA TRP A 12 -2.69 0.83 -1.30
C TRP A 12 -2.73 -0.70 -1.26
N ASP A 13 -3.68 -1.32 -1.96
CA ASP A 13 -3.79 -2.79 -1.99
C ASP A 13 -2.58 -3.46 -2.67
N LYS A 14 -1.99 -2.80 -3.68
CA LYS A 14 -0.80 -3.29 -4.37
C LYS A 14 0.46 -3.24 -3.49
N TRP A 15 0.61 -2.20 -2.66
CA TRP A 15 1.81 -2.01 -1.82
C TRP A 15 1.68 -2.60 -0.42
N LEU A 16 0.46 -2.87 0.05
CA LEU A 16 0.21 -3.46 1.37
C LEU A 16 0.99 -4.77 1.60
N PRO A 17 1.08 -5.71 0.63
CA PRO A 17 1.85 -6.94 0.79
C PRO A 17 3.37 -6.73 0.88
N TYR A 18 3.88 -5.56 0.48
CA TYR A 18 5.30 -5.21 0.62
C TYR A 18 5.65 -4.81 2.04
N ARG A 19 4.63 -4.45 2.84
CA ARG A 19 4.81 -4.12 4.25
C ARG A 19 5.37 -5.35 4.96
N PRO A 20 6.53 -5.24 5.63
CA PRO A 20 7.03 -6.35 6.42
C PRO A 20 6.00 -6.68 7.49
N GLU A 21 5.50 -7.92 7.50
CA GLU A 21 4.67 -8.37 8.62
C GLU A 21 5.49 -8.22 9.91
N PRO A 22 4.93 -7.63 10.98
CA PRO A 22 5.60 -7.64 12.27
C PRO A 22 5.89 -9.09 12.63
N PRO A 23 7.07 -9.41 13.21
CA PRO A 23 7.33 -10.76 13.65
C PRO A 23 6.19 -11.16 14.59
N TYR A 24 5.45 -12.22 14.24
CA TYR A 24 4.37 -12.74 15.06
C TYR A 24 4.89 -12.86 16.48
N ARG A 25 4.40 -12.00 17.40
CA ARG A 25 4.58 -12.24 18.83
C ARG A 25 3.71 -13.44 19.13
N LEU A 26 4.33 -14.61 19.26
CA LEU A 26 3.67 -15.76 19.86
C LEU A 26 3.04 -15.29 21.17
N PRO A 27 1.75 -15.60 21.42
CA PRO A 27 1.16 -15.38 22.73
C PRO A 27 2.08 -16.04 23.76
N SER A 28 2.56 -15.30 24.76
CA SER A 28 3.50 -15.82 25.78
C SER A 28 2.83 -16.76 26.79
N TRP A 29 1.79 -17.46 26.38
CA TRP A 29 1.10 -18.43 27.21
C TRP A 29 1.90 -19.73 27.22
N PRO A 30 2.09 -20.35 28.40
CA PRO A 30 2.65 -21.70 28.45
C PRO A 30 1.60 -22.65 27.86
N ASP A 31 1.72 -22.95 26.57
CA ASP A 31 0.90 -23.96 25.92
C ASP A 31 1.41 -25.34 26.37
N PRO A 32 0.61 -26.15 27.10
CA PRO A 32 1.04 -27.45 27.60
C PRO A 32 1.15 -28.52 26.50
N ASN A 33 0.82 -28.17 25.25
CA ASN A 33 0.76 -29.12 24.14
C ASN A 33 1.64 -28.62 22.98
N PRO A 34 2.79 -29.24 22.69
CA PRO A 34 3.59 -28.86 21.54
C PRO A 34 2.84 -29.28 20.27
N LEU A 35 2.18 -28.31 19.62
CA LEU A 35 1.72 -28.52 18.25
C LEU A 35 2.93 -28.91 17.38
N PRO A 36 2.76 -29.84 16.42
CA PRO A 36 3.82 -30.16 15.48
C PRO A 36 4.30 -28.86 14.83
N GLN A 37 5.62 -28.62 14.89
CA GLN A 37 6.27 -27.48 14.27
C GLN A 37 6.15 -27.62 12.75
N TYR A 38 5.02 -27.16 12.20
CA TYR A 38 4.94 -26.95 10.77
C TYR A 38 5.97 -25.88 10.42
N PRO A 39 6.85 -26.11 9.42
CA PRO A 39 7.67 -25.03 8.91
C PRO A 39 6.71 -23.93 8.46
N LEU A 40 6.80 -22.78 9.13
CA LEU A 40 6.09 -21.57 8.72
C LEU A 40 6.40 -21.37 7.24
N PRO A 41 5.39 -21.13 6.38
CA PRO A 41 5.65 -20.86 4.97
C PRO A 41 6.66 -19.73 4.92
N HIS A 42 7.78 -20.00 4.25
CA HIS A 42 8.90 -19.10 4.11
C HIS A 42 8.39 -17.70 3.77
N GLN A 43 8.86 -16.73 4.55
CA GLN A 43 8.69 -15.30 4.36
C GLN A 43 8.79 -14.97 2.87
N VAL A 44 7.66 -14.54 2.31
CA VAL A 44 7.62 -13.96 0.97
C VAL A 44 8.66 -12.83 0.93
N PRO A 45 9.49 -12.73 -0.13
CA PRO A 45 10.47 -11.67 -0.22
C PRO A 45 9.73 -10.34 -0.06
N SER A 46 10.22 -9.52 0.87
CA SER A 46 9.88 -8.10 1.02
C SER A 46 10.29 -7.37 -0.26
N LYS A 47 9.50 -7.58 -1.32
CA LYS A 47 9.73 -6.97 -2.61
C LYS A 47 9.36 -5.51 -2.43
N LEU A 48 10.33 -4.62 -2.45
CA LEU A 48 10.05 -3.19 -2.45
C LEU A 48 9.36 -2.81 -3.78
N PRO A 49 8.51 -1.77 -3.78
CA PRO A 49 8.00 -1.19 -5.03
C PRO A 49 9.17 -0.86 -5.95
N SER A 50 9.12 -1.34 -7.19
CA SER A 50 10.14 -0.97 -8.17
C SER A 50 10.03 0.51 -8.54
N PRO A 51 11.13 1.17 -8.94
CA PRO A 51 11.07 2.56 -9.42
C PRO A 51 10.12 2.74 -10.62
N GLU A 52 9.94 1.69 -11.43
CA GLU A 52 8.99 1.69 -12.55
C GLU A 52 7.54 1.78 -12.07
N GLU A 53 7.18 1.06 -11.00
CA GLU A 53 5.83 1.12 -10.41
C GLU A 53 5.53 2.47 -9.77
N ILE A 54 6.55 3.11 -9.19
CA ILE A 54 6.42 4.47 -8.62
C ILE A 54 6.20 5.48 -9.75
N ALA A 55 6.96 5.36 -10.85
CA ALA A 55 6.76 6.20 -12.02
C ALA A 55 5.37 6.00 -12.66
N GLU A 56 4.90 4.74 -12.74
CA GLU A 56 3.55 4.39 -13.19
C GLU A 56 2.48 5.05 -12.32
N PHE A 57 2.63 4.98 -10.99
CA PHE A 57 1.73 5.63 -10.03
C PHE A 57 1.60 7.13 -10.28
N HIS A 58 2.72 7.83 -10.45
CA HIS A 58 2.73 9.26 -10.73
C HIS A 58 2.05 9.61 -12.06
N GLU A 59 2.32 8.84 -13.11
CA GLU A 59 1.72 9.06 -14.42
C GLU A 59 0.20 8.79 -14.41
N LEU A 60 -0.23 7.77 -13.68
CA LEU A 60 -1.64 7.45 -13.48
C LEU A 60 -2.36 8.54 -12.68
N LEU A 61 -1.76 9.04 -11.60
CA LEU A 61 -2.32 10.17 -10.84
C LEU A 61 -2.49 11.42 -11.71
N ARG A 62 -1.48 11.74 -12.52
CA ARG A 62 -1.54 12.89 -13.45
C ARG A 62 -2.70 12.74 -14.43
N LYS A 63 -2.84 11.58 -15.06
CA LYS A 63 -3.93 11.27 -16.00
C LYS A 63 -5.30 11.26 -15.32
N ALA A 64 -5.40 10.72 -14.12
CA ALA A 64 -6.64 10.69 -13.34
C ALA A 64 -7.13 12.11 -13.03
N ARG A 65 -6.23 13.01 -12.61
CA ARG A 65 -6.57 14.43 -12.39
C ARG A 65 -7.03 15.13 -13.65
N GLU A 66 -6.34 14.90 -14.77
CA GLU A 66 -6.76 15.45 -16.06
C GLU A 66 -8.14 14.93 -16.47
N TYR A 67 -8.41 13.65 -16.25
CA TYR A 67 -9.71 13.05 -16.51
C TYR A 67 -10.80 13.66 -15.61
N ASP A 68 -10.58 13.70 -14.30
CA ASP A 68 -11.54 14.26 -13.34
C ASP A 68 -11.83 15.73 -13.66
N LYS A 69 -10.80 16.52 -14.00
CA LYS A 69 -10.93 17.93 -14.43
C LYS A 69 -11.72 18.06 -15.73
N ARG A 70 -11.50 17.20 -16.72
CA ARG A 70 -12.24 17.22 -18.00
C ARG A 70 -13.70 16.84 -17.83
N ASN A 71 -14.01 15.95 -16.89
CA ASN A 71 -15.36 15.45 -16.64
C ASN A 71 -16.13 16.24 -15.58
N ASN A 72 -15.56 17.34 -15.05
CA ASN A 72 -16.13 18.12 -13.95
C ASN A 72 -16.46 17.26 -12.71
N GLU A 73 -15.66 16.22 -12.48
CA GLU A 73 -15.77 15.43 -11.25
C GLU A 73 -15.29 16.28 -10.06
N PRO A 74 -16.00 16.27 -8.93
CA PRO A 74 -15.55 16.99 -7.75
C PRO A 74 -14.24 16.38 -7.23
N PRO A 75 -13.34 17.19 -6.63
CA PRO A 75 -12.17 16.69 -5.92
C PRO A 75 -12.66 15.88 -4.71
N CYS A 76 -12.81 14.58 -4.91
CA CYS A 76 -13.34 13.65 -3.92
C CYS A 76 -12.24 12.84 -3.21
N GLU A 77 -11.00 13.14 -3.56
CA GLU A 77 -9.79 12.57 -3.02
C GLU A 77 -9.74 12.83 -1.52
N SER A 78 -10.19 11.86 -0.72
CA SER A 78 -10.14 11.97 0.73
C SER A 78 -8.68 12.09 1.16
N GLU A 79 -8.35 13.19 1.83
CA GLU A 79 -7.02 13.43 2.42
C GLU A 79 -6.57 12.28 3.31
N GLU A 80 -7.52 11.56 3.92
CA GLU A 80 -7.25 10.35 4.68
C GLU A 80 -6.60 9.24 3.85
N LYS A 81 -7.06 9.03 2.60
CA LYS A 81 -6.53 8.00 1.71
C LYS A 81 -5.14 8.37 1.21
N LYS A 82 -4.93 9.65 0.86
CA LYS A 82 -3.61 10.17 0.48
C LYS A 82 -2.62 9.98 1.62
N LYS A 83 -3.04 10.29 2.85
CA LYS A 83 -2.21 10.13 4.06
C LYS A 83 -1.86 8.67 4.30
N ARG A 84 -2.84 7.75 4.24
CA ARG A 84 -2.59 6.32 4.39
C ARG A 84 -1.55 5.82 3.39
N LEU A 85 -1.73 6.10 2.10
CA LEU A 85 -0.78 5.66 1.08
C LEU A 85 0.62 6.28 1.28
N LYS A 86 0.69 7.53 1.77
CA LYS A 86 1.94 8.18 2.14
C LYS A 86 2.63 7.47 3.29
N ASP A 87 1.90 7.16 4.36
CA ASP A 87 2.44 6.43 5.51
C ASP A 87 2.98 5.05 5.08
N LEU A 88 2.25 4.33 4.21
CA LEU A 88 2.71 3.06 3.66
C LEU A 88 3.97 3.22 2.78
N ALA A 89 4.02 4.24 1.93
CA ALA A 89 5.20 4.52 1.12
C ALA A 89 6.42 4.85 1.99
N ASP A 90 6.25 5.66 3.03
CA ASP A 90 7.30 6.01 3.99
C ASP A 90 7.81 4.77 4.75
N GLU A 91 6.90 3.85 5.14
CA GLU A 91 7.27 2.56 5.74
C GLU A 91 8.07 1.66 4.79
N LEU A 92 7.80 1.74 3.49
CA LEU A 92 8.54 1.04 2.43
C LEU A 92 9.82 1.78 2.02
N GLY A 93 10.10 2.96 2.58
CA GLY A 93 11.25 3.80 2.21
C GLY A 93 11.12 4.46 0.84
N VAL A 94 9.90 4.57 0.32
CA VAL A 94 9.57 5.16 -0.98
C VAL A 94 9.03 6.56 -0.80
N LYS A 95 9.58 7.53 -1.55
CA LYS A 95 9.08 8.91 -1.56
C LYS A 95 8.00 9.07 -2.62
N ILE A 96 6.76 9.30 -2.20
CA ILE A 96 5.65 9.68 -3.08
C ILE A 96 5.22 11.13 -2.86
N SER A 97 4.73 11.77 -3.91
CA SER A 97 4.24 13.14 -3.90
C SER A 97 2.87 13.21 -4.56
N PHE A 98 1.98 14.02 -3.98
CA PHE A 98 0.62 14.26 -4.48
C PHE A 98 0.45 15.72 -4.95
N ASP A 99 1.55 16.45 -5.20
CA ASP A 99 1.50 17.79 -5.81
C ASP A 99 1.06 17.76 -7.28
#